data_AF-A0A183PML0-F1
#
_entry.id   AF-A0A183PML0-F1
#
_cell.length_a   1.000
_cell.length_b   1.000
_cell.length_c   1.000
_cell.angle_alpha   90.00
_cell.angle_beta   90.00
_cell.angle_gamma   90.00
#
_symmetry.space_group_name_H-M   'P 1'
#
loop_
_entity.id
_entity.type
_entity.pdbx_description
1 polymer ?
#
loop_
_entity_poly.entity_id
_entity_poly.type
_entity_poly.pdbx_seq_one_letter_code
_entity_poly.pdbx_strand_id
1 'polypeptide(L)'
;MRSILSKESCLDVPDSKNKAVVILYPCHGQGGNQQWKIRPTNRNKSNPLHLVLGASGACLDSDPKNRLVFVKSCDYTSPTQSWTWEKLKIDVAEHSLKEAGL
;
A
#
# COMPACT_ATOMS: atom_id res chain seq x y z
N MET A 1 22.57 -14.78 -5.54
CA MET A 1 21.64 -13.67 -5.85
C MET A 1 21.22 -13.06 -4.52
N ARG A 2 21.73 -11.87 -4.15
CA ARG A 2 21.35 -11.23 -2.87
C ARG A 2 19.93 -10.68 -3.05
N SER A 3 18.99 -11.10 -2.20
CA SER A 3 17.65 -10.53 -2.16
C SER A 3 17.77 -9.03 -1.89
N ILE A 4 17.29 -8.19 -2.81
CA ILE A 4 17.25 -6.73 -2.64
C ILE A 4 16.22 -6.35 -1.56
N LEU A 5 15.27 -7.24 -1.26
CA LEU A 5 14.31 -7.11 -0.19
C LEU A 5 14.82 -7.86 1.04
N SER A 6 15.30 -7.12 2.05
CA SER A 6 15.35 -7.65 3.42
C SER A 6 13.91 -7.93 3.87
N LYS A 7 13.67 -9.03 4.59
CA LYS A 7 12.34 -9.35 5.16
C LYS A 7 11.82 -8.26 6.11
N GLU A 8 12.66 -7.30 6.47
CA GLU A 8 12.38 -6.20 7.39
C GLU A 8 12.22 -4.85 6.68
N SER A 9 12.12 -4.81 5.35
CA SER A 9 11.88 -3.56 4.60
C SER A 9 10.37 -3.33 4.37
N CYS A 10 9.94 -2.10 4.63
CA CYS A 10 8.58 -1.62 4.43
C CYS A 10 8.51 -0.64 3.26
N LEU A 11 7.35 -0.55 2.62
CA LEU A 11 7.02 0.55 1.70
C LEU A 11 6.79 1.82 2.54
N ASP A 12 7.68 2.78 2.40
CA ASP A 12 7.73 4.01 3.19
C ASP A 12 7.52 5.25 2.30
N VAL A 13 6.77 6.22 2.82
CA VAL A 13 6.57 7.53 2.20
C VAL A 13 7.15 8.62 3.10
N PRO A 14 8.40 9.07 2.88
CA PRO A 14 9.10 9.95 3.82
C PRO A 14 8.64 11.42 3.77
N ASP A 15 7.98 11.83 2.68
CA ASP A 15 7.52 13.21 2.47
C ASP A 15 5.99 13.26 2.38
N SER A 16 5.37 14.29 2.94
CA SER A 16 3.92 14.52 2.89
C SER A 16 3.44 15.23 1.61
N LYS A 17 4.36 15.60 0.70
CA LYS A 17 4.03 16.26 -0.57
C LYS A 17 3.19 15.39 -1.49
N ASN A 18 2.40 16.05 -2.35
CA ASN A 18 1.74 15.38 -3.47
C ASN A 18 2.79 14.75 -4.40
N LYS A 19 2.55 13.52 -4.85
CA LYS A 19 3.50 12.70 -5.62
C LYS A 19 4.80 12.38 -4.87
N ALA A 20 4.78 12.32 -3.55
CA ALA A 20 5.90 11.78 -2.78
C ALA A 20 6.19 10.33 -3.19
N VAL A 21 7.47 10.06 -3.49
CA VAL A 21 7.94 8.76 -3.99
C VAL A 21 7.93 7.73 -2.87
N VAL A 22 7.53 6.51 -3.20
CA VAL A 22 7.61 5.37 -2.27
C VAL A 22 9.00 4.76 -2.31
N ILE A 23 9.59 4.53 -1.14
CA ILE A 23 10.90 3.91 -1.00
C ILE A 23 10.79 2.62 -0.18
N LEU A 24 11.87 1.83 -0.17
CA LEU A 24 12.05 0.75 0.79
C LEU A 24 12.85 1.30 1.98
N TYR A 25 12.31 1.15 3.18
CA TYR A 25 12.95 1.60 4.42
C TYR A 25 12.79 0.54 5.52
N PRO A 26 13.70 0.44 6.51
CA PRO A 26 13.53 -0.48 7.63
C PRO A 26 12.18 -0.29 8.33
N CYS A 27 11.46 -1.39 8.54
CA CYS A 27 10.19 -1.40 9.25
C CYS A 27 10.40 -1.06 10.73
N HIS A 28 9.66 -0.06 11.25
CA HIS A 28 9.73 0.32 12.67
C HIS A 28 8.44 0.00 13.46
N GLY A 29 7.37 -0.47 12.81
CA GLY A 29 6.17 -0.98 13.48
C GLY A 29 5.27 0.06 14.15
N GLN A 30 5.54 1.36 13.97
CA GLN A 30 4.77 2.46 14.61
C GLN A 30 3.57 2.92 13.78
N GLY A 31 3.34 2.30 12.62
CA GLY A 31 2.31 2.70 11.68
C GLY A 31 2.69 3.95 10.86
N GLY A 32 1.71 4.80 10.55
CA GLY A 32 1.96 6.08 9.87
C GLY A 32 2.37 5.93 8.41
N ASN A 33 3.56 6.44 8.06
CA ASN A 33 4.10 6.47 6.69
C ASN A 33 4.56 5.10 6.18
N GLN A 34 4.59 4.08 7.04
CA GLN A 34 4.85 2.67 6.68
C GLN A 34 3.59 1.80 6.72
N GLN A 35 2.45 2.36 7.13
CA GLN A 35 1.20 1.62 7.23
C GLN A 35 0.38 1.80 5.97
N TRP A 36 -0.17 0.70 5.45
CA TRP A 36 -1.06 0.71 4.28
C TRP A 36 -2.35 -0.02 4.62
N LYS A 37 -3.48 0.61 4.30
CA LYS A 37 -4.80 0.00 4.35
C LYS A 37 -5.16 -0.51 2.97
N ILE A 38 -5.60 -1.76 2.92
CA ILE A 38 -6.13 -2.36 1.70
C ILE A 38 -7.61 -2.03 1.62
N ARG A 39 -8.03 -1.37 0.54
CA ARG A 39 -9.43 -1.11 0.24
C ARG A 39 -9.84 -1.87 -1.02
N PRO A 40 -10.66 -2.92 -0.91
CA PRO A 40 -11.22 -3.59 -2.07
C PRO A 40 -12.05 -2.63 -2.93
N THR A 41 -11.94 -2.77 -4.25
CA THR A 41 -12.77 -2.01 -5.21
C THR A 41 -14.19 -2.55 -5.29
N ASN A 42 -14.42 -3.78 -4.84
CA ASN A 42 -15.69 -4.47 -4.87
C ASN A 42 -16.07 -5.04 -3.50
N ARG A 43 -17.35 -5.39 -3.33
CA ARG A 43 -17.89 -5.93 -2.07
C ARG A 43 -17.41 -7.34 -1.73
N ASN A 44 -16.95 -8.09 -2.73
CA ASN A 44 -16.49 -9.47 -2.56
C ASN A 44 -15.08 -9.55 -1.99
N LYS A 45 -14.49 -8.41 -1.58
CA LYS A 45 -13.17 -8.34 -0.96
C LYS A 45 -12.12 -9.07 -1.79
N SER A 46 -12.17 -8.85 -3.10
CA SER A 46 -11.24 -9.43 -4.06
C SER A 46 -10.53 -8.33 -4.84
N ASN A 47 -9.58 -8.72 -5.70
CA ASN A 47 -8.95 -7.80 -6.63
C ASN A 47 -9.98 -7.08 -7.52
N PRO A 48 -9.64 -5.88 -8.01
CA PRO A 48 -8.46 -5.10 -7.64
C PRO A 48 -8.64 -4.33 -6.32
N LEU A 49 -7.55 -3.78 -5.81
CA LEU A 49 -7.47 -3.09 -4.53
C LEU A 49 -6.87 -1.70 -4.69
N HIS A 50 -7.23 -0.80 -3.78
CA HIS A 50 -6.49 0.44 -3.55
C HIS A 50 -5.64 0.29 -2.28
N LEU A 51 -4.38 0.75 -2.34
CA LEU A 51 -3.53 0.88 -1.17
C LEU A 51 -3.57 2.31 -0.67
N VAL A 52 -4.05 2.49 0.56
CA VAL A 52 -4.24 3.79 1.19
C VAL A 52 -3.23 3.97 2.31
N LEU A 53 -2.40 5.00 2.23
CA LEU A 53 -1.38 5.31 3.22
C LEU A 53 -2.01 5.69 4.56
N GLY A 54 -1.53 5.10 5.65
CA GLY A 54 -2.03 5.35 7.00
C GLY A 54 -1.82 6.78 7.47
N ALA A 55 -0.67 7.39 7.17
CA ALA A 55 -0.31 8.74 7.61
C ALA A 55 -1.21 9.86 7.05
N SER A 56 -1.67 9.74 5.81
CA SER A 56 -2.33 10.86 5.10
C SER A 56 -3.65 10.49 4.42
N GLY A 57 -3.97 9.20 4.29
CA GLY A 57 -5.10 8.74 3.49
C GLY A 57 -4.88 8.85 1.97
N ALA A 58 -3.68 9.21 1.51
CA ALA A 58 -3.33 9.22 0.08
C ALA A 58 -3.26 7.80 -0.48
N CYS A 59 -3.49 7.63 -1.78
CA CYS A 59 -3.44 6.34 -2.46
C CYS A 59 -2.12 6.13 -3.19
N LEU A 60 -1.66 4.88 -3.22
CA LEU A 60 -0.55 4.45 -4.08
C LEU A 60 -0.96 4.58 -5.55
N ASP A 61 -0.16 5.31 -6.32
CA ASP A 61 -0.34 5.56 -7.74
C ASP A 61 0.95 5.21 -8.50
N SER A 62 0.82 5.01 -9.80
CA SER A 62 1.90 4.68 -10.69
C SER A 62 1.95 5.60 -11.90
N ASP A 63 3.16 5.86 -12.38
CA ASP A 63 3.42 6.39 -13.71
C ASP A 63 4.25 5.35 -14.46
N PRO A 64 3.60 4.45 -15.23
CA PRO A 64 4.29 3.39 -15.96
C PRO A 64 5.29 3.92 -17.00
N LYS A 65 5.03 5.10 -17.57
CA LYS A 65 5.89 5.71 -18.60
C LYS A 65 7.23 6.12 -17.99
N ASN A 66 7.20 6.74 -16.81
CA ASN A 66 8.39 7.21 -16.10
C ASN A 66 8.92 6.21 -15.07
N ARG A 67 8.28 5.04 -14.92
CA ARG A 67 8.62 3.98 -13.96
C ARG A 67 8.63 4.47 -12.52
N LEU A 68 7.66 5.30 -12.16
CA LEU A 68 7.52 5.86 -10.82
C LEU A 68 6.34 5.23 -10.08
N VAL A 69 6.53 5.08 -8.77
CA VAL A 69 5.48 4.73 -7.81
C VAL A 69 5.51 5.78 -6.71
N PHE A 70 4.37 6.41 -6.46
CA PHE A 70 4.24 7.55 -5.56
C PHE A 70 2.86 7.56 -4.92
N VAL A 71 2.64 8.45 -3.96
CA VAL A 71 1.30 8.69 -3.41
C VAL A 71 0.68 9.98 -3.94
N LYS A 72 -0.62 9.95 -4.20
CA LYS A 72 -1.42 11.17 -4.45
C LYS A 72 -2.84 11.01 -3.91
N SER A 73 -3.64 12.05 -4.03
CA SER A 73 -5.07 11.98 -3.71
C SER A 73 -5.74 10.77 -4.39
N CYS A 74 -6.57 10.07 -3.63
CA CYS A 74 -7.24 8.89 -4.13
C CYS A 74 -8.19 9.22 -5.27
N ASP A 75 -8.02 8.51 -6.38
CA ASP A 75 -8.95 8.45 -7.49
C ASP A 75 -9.32 6.98 -7.69
N TYR A 76 -10.48 6.60 -7.14
CA TYR A 76 -10.96 5.21 -7.18
C TYR A 76 -11.43 4.77 -8.57
N THR A 77 -11.43 5.67 -9.54
CA THR A 77 -11.69 5.35 -10.96
C THR A 77 -10.39 5.18 -11.75
N SER A 78 -9.25 5.60 -11.19
CA SER A 78 -7.96 5.54 -11.89
C SER A 78 -7.42 4.11 -11.95
N PRO A 79 -7.10 3.60 -13.15
CA PRO A 79 -6.46 2.29 -13.28
C PRO A 79 -5.03 2.28 -12.72
N THR A 80 -4.32 3.41 -12.69
CA THR A 80 -2.96 3.49 -12.14
C THR A 80 -2.91 3.46 -10.61
N GLN A 81 -4.07 3.60 -9.96
CA GLN A 81 -4.26 3.40 -8.51
C GLN A 81 -4.96 2.07 -8.19
N SER A 82 -5.19 1.21 -9.18
CA SER A 82 -5.88 -0.07 -9.03
C SER A 82 -4.87 -1.20 -9.14
N TRP A 83 -4.66 -1.92 -8.04
CA TRP A 83 -3.57 -2.87 -7.90
C TRP A 83 -4.11 -4.30 -7.74
N THR A 84 -3.47 -5.26 -8.40
CA THR A 84 -3.87 -6.67 -8.40
C THR A 84 -2.77 -7.52 -7.76
N TRP A 85 -3.12 -8.31 -6.75
CA TRP A 85 -2.22 -9.28 -6.12
C TRP A 85 -2.46 -10.66 -6.71
N GLU A 86 -1.38 -11.39 -7.00
CA GLU A 86 -1.47 -12.79 -7.47
C GLU A 86 -2.15 -13.69 -6.43
N LYS A 87 -1.80 -13.50 -5.14
CA LYS A 87 -2.34 -14.27 -4.02
C LYS A 87 -2.83 -13.31 -2.94
N LEU A 88 -4.13 -13.12 -2.90
CA LEU A 88 -4.79 -12.25 -1.94
C LEU A 88 -5.50 -13.09 -0.88
N LYS A 89 -5.20 -12.81 0.39
CA LYS A 89 -5.80 -13.49 1.54
C LYS A 89 -6.44 -12.47 2.49
N ILE A 90 -7.47 -11.75 2.01
CA ILE A 90 -8.13 -10.69 2.80
C ILE A 90 -8.74 -11.25 4.08
N ASP A 91 -9.43 -12.39 4.02
CA ASP A 91 -10.07 -12.97 5.21
C ASP A 91 -9.04 -13.32 6.31
N VAL A 92 -7.85 -13.77 5.90
CA VAL A 92 -6.74 -14.03 6.83
C VAL A 92 -6.25 -12.73 7.46
N ALA A 93 -6.08 -11.67 6.66
CA ALA A 93 -5.66 -10.36 7.18
C ALA A 93 -6.70 -9.78 8.15
N GLU A 94 -8.00 -9.90 7.85
CA GLU A 94 -9.07 -9.47 8.75
C GLU A 94 -9.11 -10.27 10.05
N HIS A 95 -8.87 -11.57 9.99
CA HIS A 95 -8.77 -12.41 11.18
C HIS A 95 -7.61 -11.99 12.08
N SER A 96 -6.42 -11.81 11.50
CA SER A 96 -5.23 -11.40 12.26
C SER A 96 -5.39 -10.02 12.92
N LEU A 97 -6.12 -9.08 12.28
CA LEU A 97 -6.43 -7.79 12.90
C LEU A 97 -7.35 -7.96 14.12
N LYS A 98 -8.41 -8.77 14.00
CA LYS A 98 -9.32 -9.06 15.11
C LYS A 98 -8.60 -9.72 16.29
N GLU A 99 -7.71 -10.68 16.02
CA GLU A 99 -6.89 -11.34 17.05
C GLU A 99 -5.94 -10.36 17.75
N ALA A 100 -5.46 -9.33 17.03
CA ALA A 100 -4.64 -8.27 17.59
C ALA A 100 -5.43 -7.21 18.38
N GLY A 101 -6.77 -7.33 18.45
CA GLY A 101 -7.63 -6.37 19.14
C GLY A 101 -7.81 -5.04 18.38
N LEU A 102 -7.63 -5.06 17.06
CA LEU A 102 -7.74 -3.90 16.17
C LEU A 102 -9.02 -3.93 15.32
#